data_AF-A0AAD9A3N8-F1
#
_entry.id   AF-A0AAD9A3N8-F1
#
_cell.length_a   1.000
_cell.length_b   1.000
_cell.length_c   1.000
_cell.angle_alpha   90.00
_cell.angle_beta   90.00
_cell.angle_gamma   90.00
#
_symmetry.space_group_name_H-M   'P 1'
#
loop_
_entity.id
_entity.type
_entity.pdbx_description
1 polymer ?
#
loop_
_entity_poly.entity_id
_entity_poly.type
_entity_poly.pdbx_seq_one_letter_code
_entity_poly.pdbx_strand_id
1 'polypeptide(L)'
;MGRVMQIASFSLAEVTYAVGGDIGYQIQESARSARFRLRTKQENVSGVLLPAFESYVTEGNNDFGLTGLGKGGQQVQRCRETYARAVEALVELASLQTAFVILDEVIKVVNRRVNAM
;
A
#
# COMPACT_ATOMS: atom_id res chain seq x y z
N MET A 1 10.34 5.23 -3.73
CA MET A 1 8.98 5.08 -4.27
C MET A 1 8.88 5.24 -5.78
N GLY A 2 9.43 6.30 -6.40
CA GLY A 2 9.30 6.51 -7.86
C GLY A 2 9.65 5.28 -8.73
N ARG A 3 10.76 4.60 -8.44
CA ARG A 3 11.15 3.37 -9.17
C ARG A 3 10.19 2.20 -8.95
N VAL A 4 9.70 1.99 -7.73
CA VAL A 4 8.77 0.89 -7.40
C VAL A 4 7.44 1.09 -8.13
N MET A 5 6.93 2.33 -8.12
CA MET A 5 5.71 2.67 -8.83
C MET A 5 5.89 2.58 -10.35
N GLN A 6 7.04 2.99 -10.89
CA GLN A 6 7.37 2.82 -12.32
C GLN A 6 7.36 1.36 -12.75
N ILE A 7 7.92 0.45 -11.93
CA ILE A 7 7.91 -0.99 -12.20
C ILE A 7 6.46 -1.52 -12.18
N ALA A 8 5.65 -1.09 -11.22
CA ALA A 8 4.24 -1.46 -11.18
C ALA A 8 3.47 -0.93 -12.41
N SER A 9 3.67 0.33 -12.80
CA SER A 9 3.08 0.91 -14.02
C SER A 9 3.51 0.17 -15.28
N PHE A 10 4.78 -0.23 -15.36
CA PHE A 10 5.29 -1.05 -16.47
C PHE A 10 4.63 -2.43 -16.51
N SER A 11 4.46 -3.09 -15.35
CA SER A 11 3.76 -4.38 -15.29
C SER A 11 2.30 -4.29 -15.72
N LEU A 12 1.62 -3.15 -15.49
CA LEU A 12 0.26 -2.94 -16.01
C LEU A 12 0.26 -2.86 -17.53
N ALA A 13 1.22 -2.16 -18.13
CA ALA A 13 1.36 -2.08 -19.58
C ALA A 13 1.63 -3.46 -20.21
N GLU A 14 2.46 -4.30 -19.57
CA GLU A 14 2.67 -5.69 -20.01
C GLU A 14 1.37 -6.50 -19.99
N VAL A 15 0.50 -6.29 -19.00
CA VAL A 15 -0.80 -6.95 -18.92
C VAL A 15 -1.74 -6.45 -20.01
N THR A 16 -1.86 -5.14 -20.21
CA THR A 16 -2.68 -4.57 -21.30
C THR A 16 -2.27 -5.13 -22.65
N TYR A 17 -0.96 -5.28 -22.88
CA TYR A 17 -0.43 -5.90 -24.09
C TYR A 17 -0.77 -7.40 -24.18
N ALA A 18 -0.58 -8.17 -23.10
CA ALA A 18 -0.81 -9.61 -23.08
C ALA A 18 -2.28 -10.01 -23.19
N VAL A 19 -3.19 -9.17 -22.69
CA VAL A 19 -4.64 -9.36 -22.75
C VAL A 19 -5.24 -8.84 -24.06
N GLY A 20 -4.53 -7.97 -24.78
CA GLY A 20 -4.98 -7.41 -26.05
C GLY A 20 -6.08 -6.36 -25.90
N GLY A 21 -6.18 -5.71 -24.74
CA GLY A 21 -7.22 -4.75 -24.43
C GLY A 21 -7.11 -4.18 -23.02
N ASP A 22 -7.99 -3.21 -22.72
CA ASP A 22 -8.07 -2.62 -21.39
C ASP A 22 -8.83 -3.54 -20.42
N ILE A 23 -8.24 -3.77 -19.24
CA ILE A 23 -8.79 -4.57 -18.15
C ILE A 23 -9.46 -3.71 -17.08
N GLY A 24 -9.38 -2.38 -17.20
CA GLY A 24 -9.85 -1.42 -16.19
C GLY A 24 -11.32 -1.62 -15.81
N TYR A 25 -12.19 -1.85 -16.79
CA TYR A 25 -13.62 -2.11 -16.54
C TYR A 25 -13.83 -3.37 -15.69
N GLN A 26 -13.17 -4.48 -16.03
CA GLN A 26 -13.27 -5.74 -15.27
C GLN A 26 -12.73 -5.60 -13.84
N ILE A 27 -11.66 -4.81 -13.67
CA ILE A 27 -11.09 -4.51 -12.36
C ILE A 27 -12.04 -3.64 -11.52
N GLN A 28 -12.70 -2.66 -12.12
CA GLN A 28 -13.64 -1.81 -11.40
C GLN A 28 -14.91 -2.60 -11.02
N GLU A 29 -15.45 -3.41 -11.93
CA GLU A 29 -16.66 -4.19 -11.69
C GLU A 29 -16.47 -5.25 -10.60
N SER A 30 -15.30 -5.90 -10.54
CA SER A 30 -15.05 -6.89 -9.50
C SER A 30 -14.60 -6.29 -8.16
N ALA A 31 -14.37 -4.97 -8.07
CA ALA A 31 -14.00 -4.30 -6.83
C ALA A 31 -15.22 -4.15 -5.89
N ARG A 32 -15.41 -5.11 -4.98
CA ARG A 32 -16.50 -5.07 -3.98
C ARG A 32 -16.03 -4.64 -2.60
N SER A 33 -15.08 -5.40 -2.04
CA SER A 33 -14.52 -5.13 -0.72
C SER A 33 -13.00 -5.08 -0.80
N ALA A 34 -12.39 -4.22 0.02
CA ALA A 34 -10.94 -4.11 0.07
C ALA A 34 -10.33 -5.41 0.60
N ARG A 35 -9.51 -6.06 -0.22
CA ARG A 35 -8.73 -7.25 0.18
C ARG A 35 -7.50 -6.86 1.02
N PHE A 36 -6.80 -5.80 0.60
CA PHE A 36 -5.68 -5.23 1.33
C PHE A 36 -6.22 -4.18 2.32
N ARG A 37 -5.94 -4.35 3.61
CA ARG A 37 -6.44 -3.49 4.68
C ARG A 37 -5.32 -3.12 5.63
N LEU A 38 -5.55 -2.06 6.39
CA LEU A 38 -4.60 -1.55 7.39
C LEU A 38 -5.17 -1.70 8.79
N ARG A 39 -4.30 -2.02 9.74
CA ARG A 39 -4.55 -1.95 11.16
C ARG A 39 -3.59 -0.95 11.79
N THR A 40 -4.11 -0.10 12.65
CA THR A 40 -3.30 0.82 13.44
C THR A 40 -2.80 0.14 14.69
N LYS A 41 -1.53 0.37 15.02
CA LYS A 41 -0.88 -0.04 16.26
C LYS A 41 -0.18 1.17 16.87
N GLN A 42 0.05 1.14 18.18
CA GLN A 42 0.90 2.11 18.85
C GLN A 42 2.23 1.45 19.20
N GLU A 43 3.32 2.15 18.92
CA GLU A 43 4.67 1.75 19.25
C GLU A 43 5.30 2.80 20.16
N ASN A 44 5.94 2.36 21.24
CA ASN A 44 6.61 3.27 22.15
C ASN A 44 8.07 3.43 21.72
N VAL A 45 8.44 4.65 21.31
CA VAL A 45 9.81 5.03 20.98
C VAL A 45 10.28 6.05 22.00
N SER A 46 11.15 5.63 22.92
CA SER A 46 11.77 6.50 23.93
C SER A 46 10.79 7.31 24.78
N GLY A 47 9.63 6.72 25.11
CA GLY A 47 8.58 7.37 25.92
C GLY A 47 7.52 8.11 25.11
N VAL A 48 7.66 8.15 23.77
CA VAL A 48 6.66 8.72 22.86
C VAL A 48 5.88 7.59 22.19
N LEU A 49 4.54 7.63 22.32
CA LEU A 49 3.65 6.68 21.65
C LEU A 49 3.40 7.15 20.21
N LEU A 50 3.96 6.43 19.24
CA LEU A 50 3.83 6.71 17.81
C LEU A 50 2.85 5.73 17.17
N PRO A 51 1.95 6.19 16.28
CA PRO A 51 1.11 5.31 15.49
C PRO A 51 1.93 4.62 14.39
N ALA A 52 1.72 3.33 14.22
CA ALA A 52 2.26 2.52 13.13
C ALA A 52 1.10 1.83 12.39
N PHE A 53 1.23 1.67 11.08
CA PHE A 53 0.28 0.92 10.26
C PHE A 53 0.86 -0.46 9.93
N GLU A 54 0.08 -1.50 10.19
CA GLU A 54 0.34 -2.87 9.79
C GLU A 54 -0.65 -3.26 8.68
N SER A 55 -0.14 -3.70 7.53
CA SER A 55 -0.98 -4.22 6.45
C SER A 55 -1.39 -5.67 6.71
N TYR A 56 -2.63 -6.00 6.41
CA TYR A 56 -3.13 -7.37 6.44
C TYR A 56 -4.02 -7.65 5.23
N VAL A 57 -4.03 -8.91 4.81
CA VAL A 57 -4.82 -9.40 3.69
C VAL A 57 -5.99 -10.19 4.25
N THR A 58 -7.21 -9.77 3.95
CA THR A 58 -8.42 -10.51 4.33
C THR A 58 -8.56 -11.78 3.48
N GLU A 59 -8.71 -12.94 4.14
CA GLU A 59 -9.01 -14.22 3.48
C GLU A 59 -10.49 -14.28 3.05
N GLY A 60 -10.78 -14.99 1.96
CA GLY A 60 -12.14 -15.19 1.44
C GLY A 60 -12.60 -14.17 0.38
N ASN A 61 -11.85 -13.10 0.14
CA ASN A 61 -12.06 -12.20 -0.99
C ASN A 61 -11.15 -12.66 -2.16
N ASN A 62 -11.39 -13.88 -2.66
CA ASN A 62 -10.80 -14.36 -3.91
C ASN A 62 -11.48 -13.59 -5.05
N ASP A 63 -10.85 -12.50 -5.47
CA ASP A 63 -9.96 -12.45 -6.63
C ASP A 63 -10.74 -12.50 -7.91
N PHE A 64 -10.89 -11.29 -8.49
CA PHE A 64 -10.98 -11.02 -9.91
C PHE A 64 -11.01 -12.30 -10.73
N GLY A 65 -12.21 -12.87 -10.89
CA GLY A 65 -12.45 -13.99 -11.78
C GLY A 65 -12.35 -13.47 -13.19
N LEU A 66 -11.12 -13.16 -13.63
CA LEU A 66 -10.82 -12.75 -14.98
C LEU A 66 -10.88 -13.98 -15.87
N THR A 67 -12.10 -14.48 -16.02
CA THR A 67 -12.45 -15.58 -16.90
C THR A 67 -12.20 -15.13 -18.33
N GLY A 68 -11.63 -16.01 -19.15
CA GLY A 68 -11.34 -15.73 -20.56
C GLY A 68 -9.95 -15.16 -20.86
N LEU A 69 -9.05 -15.00 -19.88
CA LEU A 69 -7.72 -14.44 -20.13
C LEU A 69 -6.65 -15.43 -20.61
N GLY A 70 -6.88 -16.75 -20.56
CA GLY A 70 -5.91 -17.75 -20.99
C GLY A 70 -4.51 -17.52 -20.40
N LYS A 71 -3.48 -17.36 -21.26
CA LYS A 71 -2.10 -17.03 -20.84
C LYS A 71 -1.93 -15.63 -20.26
N GLY A 72 -2.81 -14.68 -20.58
CA GLY A 72 -2.81 -13.32 -20.03
C GLY A 72 -3.10 -13.27 -18.52
N GLY A 73 -3.82 -14.27 -18.00
CA GLY A 73 -4.13 -14.36 -16.57
C GLY A 73 -2.88 -14.47 -15.68
N GLN A 74 -1.83 -15.14 -16.16
CA GLN A 74 -0.56 -15.23 -15.43
C GLN A 74 0.14 -13.87 -15.34
N GLN A 75 0.07 -13.06 -16.39
CA GLN A 75 0.63 -11.71 -16.37
C GLN A 75 -0.16 -10.80 -15.43
N VAL A 76 -1.49 -10.91 -15.41
CA VAL A 76 -2.31 -10.17 -14.45
C VAL A 76 -1.91 -10.50 -13.01
N GLN A 77 -1.73 -11.79 -12.71
CA GLN A 77 -1.35 -12.22 -11.36
C GLN A 77 0.00 -11.63 -10.95
N ARG A 78 0.98 -11.65 -11.86
CA ARG A 78 2.31 -11.05 -11.61
C ARG A 78 2.26 -9.53 -11.42
N CYS A 79 1.49 -8.83 -12.26
CA CYS A 79 1.26 -7.40 -12.12
C CYS A 79 0.64 -7.08 -10.76
N ARG A 80 -0.37 -7.85 -10.35
CA ARG A 80 -1.02 -7.70 -9.07
C ARG A 80 -0.07 -7.91 -7.89
N GLU A 81 0.77 -8.94 -7.93
CA GLU A 81 1.81 -9.15 -6.90
C GLU A 81 2.78 -7.96 -6.84
N THR A 82 3.13 -7.39 -7.98
CA THR A 82 4.01 -6.21 -8.08
C THR A 82 3.35 -4.98 -7.44
N TYR A 83 2.08 -4.73 -7.74
CA TYR A 83 1.30 -3.66 -7.09
C TYR A 83 1.10 -3.90 -5.60
N ALA A 84 0.87 -5.15 -5.17
CA ALA A 84 0.72 -5.47 -3.76
C ALA A 84 1.96 -5.09 -2.95
N ARG A 85 3.16 -5.45 -3.45
CA ARG A 85 4.44 -5.06 -2.84
C ARG A 85 4.65 -3.54 -2.87
N ALA A 86 4.23 -2.88 -3.95
CA ALA A 86 4.32 -1.43 -4.06
C ALA A 86 3.45 -0.73 -3.01
N VAL A 87 2.22 -1.20 -2.79
CA VAL A 87 1.30 -0.66 -1.78
C VAL A 87 1.81 -0.95 -0.37
N GLU A 88 2.34 -2.15 -0.10
CA GLU A 88 2.96 -2.48 1.18
C GLU A 88 4.11 -1.52 1.53
N ALA A 89 5.00 -1.24 0.58
CA ALA A 89 6.06 -0.26 0.78
C ALA A 89 5.51 1.17 1.03
N LEU A 90 4.42 1.56 0.35
CA LEU A 90 3.76 2.84 0.61
C LEU A 90 3.20 2.94 2.03
N VAL A 91 2.70 1.84 2.57
CA VAL A 91 2.18 1.76 3.95
C VAL A 91 3.31 1.94 4.95
N GLU A 92 4.45 1.28 4.75
CA GLU A 92 5.63 1.47 5.59
C GLU A 92 6.09 2.94 5.58
N LEU A 93 6.14 3.55 4.39
CA LEU A 93 6.51 4.94 4.25
C LEU A 93 5.51 5.89 4.91
N ALA A 94 4.20 5.61 4.80
CA ALA A 94 3.16 6.39 5.48
C ALA A 94 3.28 6.28 7.01
N SER A 95 3.61 5.10 7.55
CA SER A 95 3.88 4.92 8.99
C SER A 95 5.05 5.80 9.44
N LEU A 96 6.17 5.75 8.70
CA LEU A 96 7.35 6.58 8.97
C LEU A 96 7.02 8.08 8.92
N GLN A 97 6.32 8.52 7.87
CA GLN A 97 5.92 9.94 7.74
C GLN A 97 5.04 10.41 8.89
N THR A 98 4.06 9.59 9.28
CA THR A 98 3.16 9.89 10.40
C THR A 98 3.94 9.98 11.71
N ALA A 99 4.86 9.03 11.95
CA ALA A 99 5.75 9.03 13.10
C ALA A 99 6.64 10.29 13.14
N PHE A 100 7.23 10.69 12.01
CA PHE A 100 8.09 11.88 11.93
C PHE A 100 7.35 13.18 12.27
N VAL A 101 6.13 13.36 11.75
CA VAL A 101 5.34 14.57 12.04
C VAL A 101 5.02 14.68 13.52
N ILE A 102 4.60 13.56 14.15
CA ILE A 102 4.27 13.53 15.58
C ILE A 102 5.52 13.74 16.42
N LEU A 103 6.64 13.10 16.07
CA LEU A 103 7.89 13.22 16.82
C LEU A 103 8.43 14.66 16.79
N ASP A 104 8.36 15.34 15.64
CA ASP A 104 8.74 16.75 15.52
C ASP A 104 7.88 17.67 16.40
N GLU A 105 6.57 17.42 16.46
CA GLU A 105 5.67 18.16 17.34
C GLU A 105 6.01 17.95 18.82
N VAL A 106 6.28 16.70 19.22
CA VAL A 106 6.68 16.36 20.60
C VAL A 106 8.00 17.04 20.98
N ILE A 107 9.01 17.00 20.11
CA ILE A 107 10.31 17.67 20.33
C ILE A 107 10.11 19.18 20.52
N LYS A 108 9.29 19.82 19.69
CA LYS A 108 8.98 21.25 19.82
C LYS A 108 8.31 21.59 21.15
N VAL A 109 7.37 20.77 21.62
CA VAL A 109 6.71 20.95 22.92
C VAL A 109 7.73 20.79 24.06
N VAL A 110 8.58 19.77 24.02
CA VAL A 110 9.62 19.55 25.03
C VAL A 110 10.59 20.74 25.09
N ASN A 111 11.11 21.20 23.95
CA ASN A 111 11.98 22.37 23.90
C ASN A 111 11.32 23.64 24.46
N ARG A 112 10.04 23.87 24.16
CA ARG A 112 9.31 25.00 24.72
C ARG A 112 9.17 24.92 26.24
N ARG A 113 8.94 23.72 26.79
CA ARG A 113 8.84 23.49 28.24
C ARG A 113 10.19 23.71 28.93
N VAL A 114 11.27 23.24 28.32
CA VAL A 114 12.64 23.43 28.84
C VAL A 114 13.01 24.91 28.86
N ASN A 115 12.69 25.67 27.81
CA ASN A 115 12.97 27.12 27.77
C ASN A 115 12.13 27.97 28.73
N ALA A 116 11.06 27.40 29.30
CA ALA A 116 10.18 28.09 30.25
C ALA A 116 10.53 27.80 31.72
N MET A 117 11.50 26.92 31.97
CA MET A 117 12.06 26.61 33.30
C MET A 117 13.37 27.37 33.52
#